data_AF-W1Q3M6-F1
#
_entry.id   AF-W1Q3M6-F1
#
_cell.length_a   1.000
_cell.length_b   1.000
_cell.length_c   1.000
_cell.angle_alpha   90.00
_cell.angle_beta   90.00
_cell.angle_gamma   90.00
#
_symmetry.space_group_name_H-M   'P 1'
#
loop_
_entity.id
_entity.type
_entity.pdbx_description
1 polymer ?
#
loop_
_entity_poly.entity_id
_entity_poly.type
_entity_poly.pdbx_seq_one_letter_code
_entity_poly.pdbx_strand_id
1 'polypeptide(L)'
;MDESNLTQILALMDSQFSQLSDTMAQLKHQVTELSHENNRLRMANAQLASVVSEASPPLSDLPQEQEDKHQEETSQAAPAKRQQAGRERLQTFYQEGIHICHTFYGMKREPGEECIFCQNLLDSFQRDNH
;
A
#
# COMPACT_ATOMS: atom_id res chain seq x y z
N MET A 1 42.22 -3.06 -40.33
CA MET A 1 41.33 -2.76 -39.19
C MET A 1 41.73 -3.73 -38.11
N ASP A 2 42.39 -3.21 -37.08
CA ASP A 2 43.15 -4.01 -36.13
C ASP A 2 42.23 -4.78 -35.19
N GLU A 3 42.38 -6.10 -35.13
CA GLU A 3 41.64 -7.01 -34.25
C GLU A 3 41.66 -6.54 -32.78
N SER A 4 42.78 -5.93 -32.36
CA SER A 4 42.94 -5.32 -31.03
C SER A 4 42.02 -4.11 -30.77
N ASN A 5 41.58 -3.38 -31.79
CA ASN A 5 40.66 -2.26 -31.63
C ASN A 5 39.23 -2.77 -31.42
N LEU A 6 38.84 -3.83 -32.13
CA LEU A 6 37.53 -4.47 -31.97
C LEU A 6 37.37 -5.11 -30.58
N THR A 7 38.40 -5.79 -30.08
CA THR A 7 38.37 -6.39 -28.73
C THR A 7 38.31 -5.34 -27.63
N GLN A 8 38.96 -4.19 -27.79
CA GLN A 8 38.86 -3.06 -26.86
C GLN A 8 37.45 -2.44 -26.84
N ILE A 9 36.82 -2.29 -28.00
CA ILE A 9 35.44 -1.78 -28.09
C ILE A 9 34.46 -2.75 -27.41
N LEU A 10 34.61 -4.05 -27.64
CA LEU A 10 33.81 -5.08 -26.97
C LEU A 10 33.99 -5.05 -25.45
N ALA A 11 35.23 -4.98 -24.95
CA ALA A 11 35.49 -4.88 -23.52
C ALA A 11 34.91 -3.60 -22.89
N LEU A 12 34.93 -2.48 -23.62
CA LEU A 12 34.31 -1.24 -23.18
C LEU A 12 32.78 -1.39 -23.12
N MET A 13 32.16 -1.99 -24.13
CA MET A 13 30.71 -2.26 -24.15
C MET A 13 30.29 -3.18 -22.99
N ASP A 14 31.06 -4.23 -22.71
CA ASP A 14 30.79 -5.14 -21.59
C ASP A 14 30.84 -4.40 -20.24
N SER A 15 31.85 -3.54 -20.05
CA SER A 15 31.96 -2.71 -18.85
C SER A 15 30.77 -1.74 -18.70
N GLN A 16 30.36 -1.09 -19.80
CA GLN A 16 29.19 -0.20 -19.79
C GLN A 16 27.90 -0.97 -19.51
N PHE A 17 27.74 -2.17 -20.06
CA PHE A 17 26.58 -3.01 -19.80
C PHE A 17 26.51 -3.45 -18.34
N SER A 18 27.64 -3.82 -17.74
CA SER A 18 27.71 -4.15 -16.31
C SER A 18 27.27 -2.96 -15.45
N GLN A 19 27.78 -1.75 -15.73
CA GLN A 19 27.40 -0.54 -15.01
C GLN A 19 25.90 -0.22 -15.18
N LEU A 20 25.36 -0.40 -16.37
CA LEU A 20 23.92 -0.22 -16.62
C LEU A 20 23.08 -1.24 -15.84
N SER A 21 23.50 -2.49 -15.80
CA SER A 21 22.83 -3.54 -15.01
C SER A 21 22.84 -3.20 -13.51
N ASP A 22 23.97 -2.72 -12.99
CA ASP A 22 24.11 -2.34 -11.59
C ASP A 22 23.21 -1.15 -11.23
N THR A 23 23.19 -0.12 -12.09
CA THR A 23 22.31 1.05 -11.90
C THR A 23 20.84 0.68 -12.00
N MET A 24 20.46 -0.23 -12.90
CA MET A 24 19.10 -0.75 -13.02
C MET A 24 18.67 -1.51 -11.77
N ALA A 25 19.56 -2.33 -11.19
CA ALA A 25 19.29 -3.04 -9.94
C ALA A 25 19.09 -2.06 -8.77
N GLN A 26 19.92 -1.02 -8.67
CA GLN A 26 19.78 0.03 -7.66
C GLN A 26 18.47 0.80 -7.82
N LEU A 27 18.12 1.18 -9.05
CA LEU A 27 16.86 1.87 -9.33
C LEU A 27 15.66 1.00 -8.96
N LYS A 28 15.67 -0.29 -9.32
CA LYS A 28 14.61 -1.23 -8.94
C LYS A 28 14.43 -1.30 -7.42
N HIS A 29 15.53 -1.37 -6.67
CA HIS A 29 15.49 -1.34 -5.21
C HIS A 29 14.84 -0.04 -4.69
N GLN A 30 15.24 1.12 -5.22
CA GLN A 30 14.65 2.40 -4.81
C GLN A 30 13.15 2.51 -5.12
N VAL A 31 12.71 2.00 -6.27
CA VAL A 31 11.29 1.96 -6.63
C VAL A 31 10.50 1.08 -5.66
N THR A 32 11.04 -0.08 -5.29
CA THR A 32 10.41 -0.95 -4.28
C THR A 32 10.27 -0.24 -2.93
N GLU A 33 11.32 0.41 -2.44
CA GLU A 33 11.29 1.13 -1.17
C GLU A 33 10.30 2.31 -1.18
N LEU A 34 10.28 3.09 -2.27
CA LEU A 34 9.30 4.17 -2.43
C LEU A 34 7.87 3.64 -2.50
N SER A 35 7.64 2.49 -3.14
CA SER A 35 6.33 1.85 -3.15
C SER A 35 5.90 1.42 -1.76
N HIS A 36 6.81 0.85 -0.96
CA HIS A 36 6.53 0.46 0.42
C HIS A 36 6.20 1.67 1.30
N GLU A 37 6.97 2.76 1.17
CA GLU A 37 6.72 3.97 1.92
C GLU A 37 5.41 4.65 1.50
N ASN A 38 5.10 4.68 0.20
CA ASN A 38 3.83 5.19 -0.29
C ASN A 38 2.65 4.42 0.31
N ASN A 39 2.72 3.09 0.38
CA ASN A 39 1.68 2.28 1.00
C ASN A 39 1.52 2.60 2.49
N ARG A 40 2.62 2.73 3.24
CA ARG A 40 2.57 3.11 4.66
C ARG A 40 1.91 4.47 4.86
N LEU A 41 2.23 5.45 4.00
CA LEU A 41 1.60 6.77 4.01
C LEU A 41 0.11 6.69 3.68
N ARG A 42 -0.29 5.89 2.69
CA ARG A 42 -1.72 5.67 2.36
C ARG A 42 -2.48 5.10 3.56
N MET A 43 -1.90 4.13 4.26
CA MET A 43 -2.51 3.54 5.46
C MET A 43 -2.61 4.55 6.62
N ALA A 44 -1.54 5.29 6.89
CA ALA A 44 -1.53 6.32 7.94
C ALA A 44 -2.53 7.45 7.64
N ASN A 45 -2.61 7.88 6.38
CA ASN A 45 -3.57 8.89 5.94
C ASN A 45 -5.01 8.40 6.12
N ALA A 46 -5.32 7.15 5.71
CA ALA A 46 -6.64 6.55 5.93
C ALA A 46 -7.02 6.51 7.42
N GLN A 47 -6.06 6.21 8.30
CA GLN A 47 -6.27 6.25 9.75
C GLN A 47 -6.52 7.68 10.24
N LEU A 48 -5.72 8.66 9.82
CA LEU A 48 -5.91 10.07 10.21
C LEU A 48 -7.25 10.62 9.74
N ALA A 49 -7.66 10.34 8.50
CA ALA A 49 -8.95 10.74 7.95
C ALA A 49 -10.11 10.19 8.79
N SER A 50 -10.00 8.96 9.29
CA SER A 50 -10.99 8.37 10.19
C SER A 50 -11.09 9.14 11.53
N VAL A 51 -9.95 9.50 12.12
CA VAL A 51 -9.90 10.24 13.39
C VAL A 51 -10.43 11.67 13.23
N VAL A 52 -10.08 12.36 12.14
CA VAL A 52 -10.56 13.72 11.87
C VAL A 52 -12.08 13.74 11.64
N SER A 53 -12.59 12.76 10.89
CA SER A 53 -14.04 12.58 10.69
C SER A 53 -14.78 12.29 12.00
N GLU A 54 -14.13 11.65 12.98
CA GLU A 54 -14.72 11.40 14.30
C GLU A 54 -14.64 12.60 15.24
N ALA A 55 -13.61 13.45 15.08
CA ALA A 55 -13.34 14.61 15.95
C ALA A 55 -14.08 15.88 15.54
N SER A 56 -14.58 15.97 14.30
CA SER A 56 -15.32 17.15 13.80
C SER A 56 -16.82 16.84 13.68
N PRO A 57 -17.72 17.66 14.27
CA PRO A 57 -19.14 17.54 13.96
C PRO A 57 -19.38 17.83 12.47
N PRO A 58 -20.43 17.26 11.83
CA PRO A 58 -20.63 17.38 10.40
C PRO A 58 -20.86 18.85 10.04
N LEU A 59 -19.88 19.46 9.36
CA LEU A 59 -20.10 20.64 8.54
C LEU A 59 -20.74 20.15 7.24
N SER A 60 -22.05 19.91 7.30
CA SER A 60 -22.89 19.76 6.13
C SER A 60 -22.90 21.08 5.35
N ASP A 61 -22.03 21.20 4.34
CA ASP A 61 -22.26 21.91 3.07
C ASP A 61 -20.91 22.18 2.36
N LEU A 62 -20.41 21.17 1.63
CA LEU A 62 -19.60 21.43 0.44
C LEU A 62 -20.03 20.41 -0.62
N PRO A 63 -20.45 20.84 -1.83
CA PRO A 63 -20.81 19.92 -2.90
C PRO A 63 -19.54 19.17 -3.34
N GLN A 64 -19.40 17.91 -2.94
CA GLN A 64 -18.42 17.01 -3.56
C GLN A 64 -19.07 16.35 -4.77
N GLU A 65 -18.52 16.66 -5.93
CA GLU A 65 -18.76 15.98 -7.18
C GLU A 65 -18.45 14.49 -7.02
N GLN A 66 -19.52 13.70 -7.10
CA GLN A 66 -19.65 12.31 -7.51
C GLN A 66 -18.35 11.53 -7.78
N GLU A 67 -18.14 10.46 -7.01
CA GLU A 67 -17.98 9.11 -7.57
C GLU A 67 -18.39 8.05 -6.53
N ASP A 68 -19.45 7.31 -6.90
CA ASP A 68 -19.97 6.04 -6.39
C ASP A 68 -20.54 5.86 -4.96
N LYS A 69 -21.87 6.04 -4.91
CA LYS A 69 -22.92 5.25 -4.20
C LYS A 69 -22.46 4.15 -3.22
N HIS A 70 -22.59 4.41 -1.92
CA HIS A 70 -23.73 3.94 -1.10
C HIS A 70 -23.75 4.62 0.29
N GLN A 71 -24.86 5.30 0.54
CA GLN A 71 -25.51 5.57 1.84
C GLN A 71 -24.83 6.52 2.84
N GLU A 72 -25.23 7.79 2.73
CA GLU A 72 -25.65 8.56 3.90
C GLU A 72 -26.76 7.80 4.64
N GLU A 73 -26.56 7.46 5.90
CA GLU A 73 -27.61 7.55 6.91
C GLU A 73 -27.05 7.45 8.35
N THR A 74 -27.46 8.44 9.15
CA THR A 74 -27.62 8.43 10.61
C THR A 74 -26.38 8.45 11.51
N SER A 75 -26.09 9.67 11.97
CA SER A 75 -26.01 10.07 13.38
C SER A 75 -26.22 8.94 14.42
N GLN A 76 -25.24 8.83 15.33
CA GLN A 76 -25.27 7.99 16.54
C GLN A 76 -25.30 6.47 16.29
N ALA A 77 -24.13 5.84 16.22
CA ALA A 77 -24.05 4.40 16.27
C ALA A 77 -22.80 3.90 17.00
N ALA A 78 -23.03 2.84 17.76
CA ALA A 78 -22.16 2.12 18.69
C ALA A 78 -20.72 1.84 18.20
N PRO A 79 -19.78 1.52 19.12
CA PRO A 79 -18.41 1.08 18.82
C PRO A 79 -18.30 0.04 17.69
N ALA A 80 -19.31 -0.81 17.51
CA ALA A 80 -19.40 -1.80 16.43
C ALA A 80 -19.34 -1.21 15.01
N LYS A 81 -20.03 -0.08 14.72
CA LYS A 81 -19.98 0.55 13.38
C LYS A 81 -18.61 1.14 13.07
N ARG A 82 -17.90 1.66 14.09
CA ARG A 82 -16.52 2.17 13.94
C ARG A 82 -15.52 1.06 13.67
N GLN A 83 -15.63 -0.06 14.39
CA GLN A 83 -14.81 -1.25 14.16
C GLN A 83 -15.01 -1.82 12.75
N GLN A 84 -16.25 -1.83 12.26
CA GLN A 84 -16.56 -2.29 10.90
C GLN A 84 -15.91 -1.40 9.82
N ALA A 85 -15.99 -0.07 9.94
CA ALA A 85 -15.37 0.85 8.98
C ALA A 85 -13.82 0.76 8.98
N GLY A 86 -13.20 0.53 10.14
CA GLY A 86 -11.75 0.30 10.23
C GLY A 86 -11.33 -0.99 9.55
N ARG A 87 -12.12 -2.05 9.73
CA ARG A 87 -11.88 -3.36 9.12
C ARG A 87 -12.01 -3.33 7.60
N GLU A 88 -13.06 -2.71 7.06
CA GLU A 88 -13.28 -2.61 5.61
C GLU A 88 -12.07 -1.96 4.92
N ARG A 89 -11.51 -0.89 5.51
CA ARG A 89 -10.29 -0.25 5.00
C ARG A 89 -9.07 -1.18 5.02
N LEU A 90 -8.84 -1.92 6.11
CA LEU A 90 -7.75 -2.89 6.20
C LEU A 90 -7.91 -4.03 5.18
N GLN A 91 -9.15 -4.45 4.94
CA GLN A 91 -9.47 -5.45 3.95
C GLN A 91 -9.16 -4.97 2.52
N THR A 92 -9.43 -3.69 2.21
CA THR A 92 -9.03 -3.08 0.93
C THR A 92 -7.53 -3.14 0.74
N PHE A 93 -6.72 -2.71 1.72
CA PHE A 93 -5.26 -2.79 1.61
C PHE A 93 -4.77 -4.24 1.43
N TYR A 94 -5.37 -5.20 2.14
CA TYR A 94 -5.03 -6.61 1.98
C TYR A 94 -5.33 -7.12 0.56
N GLN A 95 -6.46 -6.72 -0.03
CA GLN A 95 -6.88 -7.07 -1.40
C GLN A 95 -6.03 -6.39 -2.48
N GLU A 96 -5.54 -5.17 -2.22
CA GLU A 96 -4.52 -4.50 -3.04
C GLU A 96 -3.14 -5.21 -3.01
N GLY A 97 -3.00 -6.26 -2.20
CA GLY A 97 -1.74 -6.98 -2.05
C GLY A 97 -0.77 -6.26 -1.12
N ILE A 98 -1.26 -5.51 -0.13
CA ILE A 98 -0.44 -4.83 0.87
C ILE A 98 -0.56 -5.57 2.20
N HIS A 99 0.56 -5.80 2.87
CA HIS A 99 0.56 -6.37 4.20
C HIS A 99 0.05 -5.37 5.24
N ILE A 100 -0.91 -5.82 6.04
CA ILE A 100 -1.49 -5.07 7.17
C ILE A 100 -1.00 -5.57 8.53
N CYS A 101 -0.20 -6.64 8.55
CA CYS A 101 0.37 -7.21 9.77
C CYS A 101 1.58 -6.39 10.25
N HIS A 102 1.90 -6.51 11.54
CA HIS A 102 3.03 -5.80 12.13
C HIS A 102 4.37 -6.14 11.44
N THR A 103 4.59 -7.41 11.10
CA THR A 103 5.87 -7.89 10.55
C THR A 103 6.22 -7.28 9.20
N PHE A 104 5.22 -7.10 8.34
CA PHE A 104 5.44 -6.63 6.96
C PHE A 104 4.69 -5.35 6.63
N TYR A 105 4.35 -4.54 7.64
CA TYR A 105 3.43 -3.41 7.50
C TYR A 105 3.75 -2.47 6.32
N GLY A 106 2.78 -2.35 5.40
CA GLY A 106 2.87 -1.52 4.19
C GLY A 106 3.70 -2.11 3.05
N MET A 107 4.36 -3.26 3.23
CA MET A 107 5.08 -3.93 2.15
C MET A 107 4.13 -4.62 1.19
N LYS A 108 4.57 -4.77 -0.06
CA LYS A 108 3.81 -5.46 -1.09
C LYS A 108 3.94 -6.98 -0.91
N ARG A 109 2.82 -7.68 -1.06
CA ARG A 109 2.73 -9.14 -1.10
C ARG A 109 3.15 -9.64 -2.46
N GLU A 110 3.73 -10.84 -2.48
CA GLU A 110 3.95 -11.54 -3.74
C GLU A 110 2.61 -12.01 -4.34
N PRO A 111 2.49 -12.09 -5.68
CA PRO A 111 1.27 -12.56 -6.32
C PRO A 111 0.88 -13.96 -5.83
N GLY A 112 -0.32 -14.09 -5.26
CA GLY A 112 -0.83 -15.36 -4.72
C GLY A 112 -0.28 -15.75 -3.35
N GLU A 113 0.56 -14.93 -2.72
CA GLU A 113 0.99 -15.15 -1.33
C GLU A 113 -0.19 -15.00 -0.39
N GLU A 114 -0.45 -15.94 0.52
CA GLU A 114 -1.44 -15.80 1.59
C GLU A 114 -0.76 -15.57 2.95
N CYS A 115 -0.96 -14.38 3.54
CA CYS A 115 -0.33 -14.03 4.81
C CYS A 115 -1.26 -14.35 5.99
N ILE A 116 -0.98 -15.43 6.71
CA ILE A 116 -1.78 -15.89 7.87
C ILE A 116 -1.93 -14.82 8.95
N PHE A 117 -0.90 -13.96 9.15
CA PHE A 117 -0.97 -12.87 10.13
C PHE A 117 -1.98 -11.79 9.73
N CYS A 118 -2.07 -11.49 8.44
CA CYS A 118 -3.06 -10.52 7.94
C CYS A 118 -4.48 -11.09 8.04
N GLN A 119 -4.66 -12.38 7.72
CA GLN A 119 -5.95 -13.06 7.83
C GLN A 119 -6.42 -13.09 9.30
N ASN A 120 -5.56 -13.54 10.22
CA ASN A 120 -5.87 -13.56 11.65
C ASN A 120 -6.28 -12.18 12.19
N LEU A 121 -5.61 -11.12 11.71
CA LEU A 121 -5.98 -9.74 12.06
C LEU A 121 -7.39 -9.41 11.56
N LEU A 122 -7.71 -9.69 10.30
CA LEU A 122 -9.05 -9.47 9.73
C LEU A 122 -10.15 -10.28 10.45
N ASP A 123 -9.83 -11.51 10.86
CA ASP A 123 -10.76 -12.41 11.55
C ASP A 123 -10.98 -12.01 13.02
N SER A 124 -10.00 -11.39 13.68
CA SER A 124 -10.19 -10.88 15.05
C SER A 124 -11.33 -9.87 15.13
N PHE A 125 -11.48 -9.01 14.12
CA PHE A 125 -12.60 -8.07 14.01
C PHE A 125 -13.97 -8.73 13.75
N GLN A 126 -14.05 -10.04 13.45
CA GLN A 126 -15.33 -10.77 13.40
C GLN A 126 -15.82 -11.19 14.77
N ARG A 127 -14.89 -11.56 15.66
CA ARG A 127 -15.20 -12.14 16.97
C ARG A 127 -15.67 -11.10 17.98
N ASP A 128 -15.32 -9.83 17.78
CA ASP A 128 -15.73 -8.73 18.65
C ASP A 128 -17.16 -8.22 18.40
N ASN A 129 -17.87 -8.80 17.41
CA ASN A 129 -19.22 -8.40 16.99
C ASN A 129 -20.31 -9.45 17.34
N HIS A 130 -20.00 -10.38 18.25
CA HIS A 130 -20.88 -11.39 18.84
C HIS A 130 -20.76 -11.36 20.37
#